data_AF-A0A661ILR8-F1
#
_entry.id   AF-A0A661ILR8-F1
#
_cell.length_a   1.000
_cell.length_b   1.000
_cell.length_c   1.000
_cell.angle_alpha   90.00
_cell.angle_beta   90.00
_cell.angle_gamma   90.00
#
_symmetry.space_group_name_H-M   'P 1'
#
loop_
_entity.id
_entity.type
_entity.pdbx_description
1 polymer ?
#
loop_
_entity_poly.entity_id
_entity_poly.type
_entity_poly.pdbx_seq_one_letter_code
_entity_poly.pdbx_strand_id
1 'polypeptide(L)' 'MEDMVITKEDLVRMFESEELKDDNQGWLLNGIYVDIVAIHESDPKYLHDVTSAQYYKIIIKE' A
#
# COMPACT_ATOMS: atom_id res chain seq x y z
N MET A 1 -3.32 13.39 -10.36
CA MET A 1 -3.55 12.34 -9.32
C MET A 1 -3.49 10.97 -9.98
N GLU A 2 -2.31 10.36 -9.96
CA GLU A 2 -2.14 8.96 -10.36
C GLU A 2 -2.35 8.07 -9.14
N ASP A 3 -3.05 6.95 -9.34
CA ASP A 3 -3.21 5.92 -8.32
C ASP A 3 -2.91 4.54 -8.90
N MET A 4 -2.27 3.70 -8.09
CA MET A 4 -1.92 2.34 -8.46
C MET A 4 -2.32 1.36 -7.36
N VAL A 5 -2.91 0.24 -7.76
CA VAL A 5 -3.22 -0.87 -6.86
C VAL A 5 -2.12 -1.92 -7.00
N ILE A 6 -1.49 -2.24 -5.88
CA ILE A 6 -0.42 -3.23 -5.77
C ILE A 6 -0.79 -4.31 -4.76
N THR A 7 -0.13 -5.46 -4.84
CA THR A 7 -0.29 -6.50 -3.83
C THR A 7 0.57 -6.23 -2.60
N LYS A 8 0.30 -6.96 -1.51
CA LYS A 8 1.19 -6.96 -0.34
C LYS A 8 2.63 -7.32 -0.72
N GLU A 9 2.82 -8.29 -1.62
CA GLU A 9 4.14 -8.75 -2.03
C GLU A 9 4.90 -7.67 -2.80
N ASP A 10 4.21 -6.95 -3.69
CA ASP A 10 4.80 -5.81 -4.41
C ASP A 10 5.16 -4.67 -3.46
N LEU A 11 4.29 -4.37 -2.49
CA LEU A 11 4.58 -3.35 -1.48
C LEU A 11 5.85 -3.68 -0.69
N VAL A 12 5.98 -4.93 -0.25
CA VAL A 12 7.18 -5.39 0.46
C VAL A 12 8.41 -5.29 -0.43
N ARG A 13 8.33 -5.71 -1.70
CA ARG A 13 9.45 -5.57 -2.65
C ARG A 13 9.87 -4.12 -2.86
N MET A 14 8.93 -3.19 -2.92
CA MET A 14 9.22 -1.76 -3.05
C MET A 14 9.93 -1.20 -1.80
N PHE A 15 9.58 -1.68 -0.60
CA PHE A 15 10.32 -1.36 0.62
C PHE A 15 11.73 -1.95 0.61
N GLU A 16 11.87 -3.23 0.25
CA GLU A 16 13.17 -3.91 0.20
C GLU A 16 14.09 -3.31 -0.87
N SER A 17 13.52 -2.80 -1.96
CA SER A 17 14.26 -2.14 -3.05
C SER A 17 14.52 -0.66 -2.81
N GLU A 18 14.14 -0.13 -1.63
CA GLU A 18 14.26 1.29 -1.26
C GLU A 18 13.50 2.28 -2.18
N GLU A 19 12.62 1.79 -3.06
CA GLU A 19 11.77 2.64 -3.90
C GLU A 19 10.72 3.35 -3.05
N LEU A 20 10.23 2.66 -2.03
CA LEU A 20 9.27 3.17 -1.05
C LEU A 20 9.95 3.32 0.31
N LYS A 21 9.92 4.54 0.85
CA LYS A 21 10.54 4.87 2.14
C LYS A 21 9.51 5.47 3.09
N ASP A 22 9.62 5.12 4.36
CA ASP A 22 8.96 5.86 5.43
C ASP A 22 9.83 7.09 5.72
N ASP A 23 9.33 8.27 5.36
CA ASP A 23 9.77 9.50 5.98
C ASP A 23 8.85 9.70 7.18
N ASN A 24 9.31 10.12 8.36
CA ASN A 24 8.45 10.21 9.57
C ASN A 24 7.16 11.06 9.39
N GLN A 25 7.01 11.74 8.24
CA GLN A 25 5.83 12.51 7.83
C GLN A 25 4.88 11.76 6.88
N GLY A 26 5.30 10.66 6.25
CA GLY A 26 4.51 9.88 5.31
C GLY A 26 5.34 8.96 4.41
N TRP A 27 4.70 8.38 3.39
CA TRP A 27 5.37 7.47 2.48
C TRP A 27 5.97 8.25 1.31
N LEU A 28 7.22 7.94 0.98
CA LEU A 28 7.97 8.54 -0.12
C LEU A 28 8.24 7.46 -1.18
N LEU A 29 7.59 7.55 -2.34
CA LEU A 29 7.84 6.67 -3.48
C LEU A 29 8.68 7.44 -4.50
N ASN A 30 9.91 6.99 -4.75
CA ASN A 30 10.83 7.62 -5.72
C ASN A 30 11.00 9.16 -5.52
N GLY A 31 10.92 9.63 -4.28
CA GLY A 31 11.05 11.06 -3.96
C GLY A 31 9.74 11.87 -3.95
N ILE A 32 8.61 11.22 -4.20
CA ILE A 32 7.27 11.85 -4.20
C ILE A 32 6.46 11.32 -3.02
N TYR A 33 5.72 12.20 -2.36
CA TYR A 33 4.83 11.79 -1.29
C TYR A 33 3.61 11.02 -1.83
N VAL A 34 3.36 9.88 -1.21
CA VAL A 34 2.23 9.02 -1.54
C VAL A 34 1.45 8.64 -0.29
N ASP A 35 0.15 8.38 -0.47
CA ASP A 35 -0.68 7.72 0.55
C ASP A 35 -0.84 6.25 0.20
N ILE A 36 -0.77 5.39 1.21
CA ILE A 36 -0.99 3.95 1.05
C ILE A 36 -2.25 3.56 1.80
N VAL A 37 -3.24 3.04 1.07
CA VAL A 37 -4.54 2.62 1.59
C VAL A 37 -4.68 1.12 1.43
N ALA A 38 -4.79 0.39 2.54
CA ALA A 38 -4.98 -1.06 2.49
C ALA A 38 -6.42 -1.41 2.08
N ILE A 39 -6.59 -2.17 1.00
CA ILE A 39 -7.90 -2.64 0.54
C ILE A 39 -8.15 -4.01 1.16
N HIS A 40 -9.17 -4.06 2.02
CA HIS A 40 -9.65 -5.31 2.61
C HIS A 40 -10.95 -5.69 1.91
N GLU A 41 -10.96 -6.77 1.12
CA GLU A 41 -12.21 -7.41 0.72
C GLU A 41 -12.79 -8.11 1.95
N SER A 42 -13.67 -7.41 2.67
CA SER A 42 -14.42 -8.00 3.76
C SER A 42 -15.64 -8.71 3.19
N ASP A 43 -15.46 -9.96 2.76
CA ASP A 43 -16.60 -10.85 2.52
C ASP A 43 -17.17 -11.26 3.89
N PRO A 44 -18.44 -10.94 4.22
CA PRO A 44 -19.02 -11.18 5.52
C PRO A 44 -19.11 -12.67 5.89
N LYS A 45 -18.89 -13.59 4.93
CA LYS A 45 -18.90 -15.04 5.14
C LYS A 45 -17.57 -15.57 5.71
N TYR A 46 -16.49 -14.79 5.65
CA TYR A 46 -15.13 -15.19 6.01
C TYR A 46 -14.52 -14.33 7.13
N LEU A 47 -15.36 -13.80 8.02
CA LEU A 47 -14.98 -12.97 9.18
C LEU A 47 -13.94 -13.60 10.15
N HIS A 48 -13.54 -14.86 9.92
CA HIS A 48 -12.53 -15.57 10.71
C HIS A 48 -11.07 -15.28 10.27
N ASP A 49 -10.83 -14.80 9.04
CA ASP A 49 -9.48 -14.56 8.49
C ASP A 49 -9.26 -13.07 8.14
N VAL A 50 -9.64 -12.19 9.06
CA VAL A 50 -9.60 -10.72 8.93
C VAL A 50 -8.20 -10.08 8.84
N THR A 51 -7.13 -10.87 8.68
CA THR A 51 -5.74 -10.38 8.78
C THR A 51 -4.98 -10.27 7.46
N SER A 52 -5.58 -10.62 6.32
CA SER A 52 -4.87 -10.71 5.04
C SER A 52 -5.38 -9.69 4.03
N ALA A 53 -5.04 -8.41 4.22
CA ALA A 53 -5.18 -7.42 3.14
C ALA A 53 -4.30 -7.85 1.96
N GLN A 54 -4.93 -8.30 0.87
CA GLN A 54 -4.21 -8.78 -0.31
C GLN A 54 -3.73 -7.62 -1.19
N TYR A 55 -4.40 -6.46 -1.11
CA TYR A 55 -4.17 -5.32 -1.99
C TYR A 55 -3.98 -4.02 -1.21
N TYR A 56 -3.14 -3.16 -1.75
CA TYR A 56 -2.86 -1.82 -1.25
C TYR A 56 -2.97 -0.85 -2.42
N LYS A 57 -3.54 0.33 -2.17
CA LYS A 57 -3.64 1.40 -3.15
C LYS A 57 -2.67 2.51 -2.78
N ILE A 58 -1.75 2.83 -3.68
CA ILE A 58 -0.86 3.98 -3.59
C ILE A 58 -1.51 5.14 -4.34
N ILE A 59 -1.63 6.29 -3.68
CA ILE A 59 -2.20 7.53 -4.23
C ILE A 59 -1.10 8.59 -4.23
N ILE A 60 -0.73 9.09 -5.40
CA ILE A 60 0.31 10.12 -5.52
C ILE A 60 -0.30 11.49 -5.17
N LYS A 61 0.28 12.16 -4.16
CA LYS A 61 -0.05 13.55 -3.82
C LYS A 61 0.81 14.48 -4.68
N GLU A 62 0.19 15.04 -5.72
CA GLU A 62 0.73 16.16 -6.52
C GLU A 62 0.96 17.40 -5.65
#